data_AF-A0A951KCN6-F1
#
_entry.id   AF-A0A951KCN6-F1
#
_cell.length_a   1.000
_cell.length_b   1.000
_cell.length_c   1.000
_cell.angle_alpha   90.00
_cell.angle_beta   90.00
_cell.angle_gamma   90.00
#
_symmetry.space_group_name_H-M   'P 1'
#
loop_
_entity.id
_entity.type
_entity.pdbx_description
1 polymer ?
#
loop_
_entity_poly.entity_id
_entity_poly.type
_entity_poly.pdbx_seq_one_letter_code
_entity_poly.pdbx_strand_id
1 'polypeptide(L)'
;MRQRTRDVIAGQLTLDYFMHKAAEGWTLAAVEWVREIPDRAAESKQVEVSFRPEEIPYGLRIAEDGMNLERNPLETVVMLMILEEIVKEKRITEIAEDLNVLGFKTRGGLGWSASAVFELLPRLIEMGPSLLKSPEWRERREGAGTAGAPN
;
A
#
# COMPACT_ATOMS: atom_id res chain seq x y z
N MET A 1 27.59 2.95 4.04
CA MET A 1 26.67 4.03 3.60
C MET A 1 26.63 4.02 2.09
N ARG A 2 25.45 4.10 1.45
CA ARG A 2 25.30 4.05 -0.02
C ARG A 2 24.89 5.44 -0.52
N GLN A 3 25.74 6.05 -1.34
CA GLN A 3 25.43 7.31 -2.00
C GLN A 3 24.69 7.03 -3.32
N ARG A 4 23.70 7.86 -3.66
CA ARG A 4 22.99 7.81 -4.94
C ARG A 4 23.01 9.20 -5.58
N THR A 5 23.22 9.26 -6.88
CA THR A 5 23.12 10.49 -7.67
C THR A 5 22.16 10.27 -8.85
N ARG A 6 21.42 11.30 -9.25
CA ARG A 6 20.53 11.31 -10.42
C ARG A 6 20.94 12.48 -11.30
N ASP A 7 21.22 12.19 -12.57
CA ASP A 7 21.70 13.18 -13.53
C ASP A 7 20.67 13.31 -14.67
N VAL A 8 20.25 14.53 -14.99
CA VAL A 8 19.37 14.82 -16.14
C VAL A 8 20.25 15.27 -17.30
N ILE A 9 20.34 14.45 -18.34
CA ILE A 9 21.21 14.69 -19.49
C ILE A 9 20.35 15.22 -20.63
N ALA A 10 20.44 16.52 -20.91
CA ALA A 10 19.68 17.18 -21.98
C ALA A 10 20.30 17.00 -23.38
N GLY A 11 21.44 16.30 -23.48
CA GLY A 11 22.18 16.04 -24.72
C GLY A 11 22.25 14.56 -25.08
N GLN A 12 23.12 14.21 -26.04
CA GLN A 12 23.36 12.82 -26.40
C GLN A 12 23.99 12.05 -25.22
N LEU A 13 23.37 10.92 -24.89
CA LEU A 13 23.90 9.98 -23.91
C LEU A 13 24.99 9.12 -24.58
N THR A 14 26.25 9.34 -24.23
CA THR A 14 27.41 8.65 -24.82
C THR A 14 27.97 7.56 -23.92
N LEU A 15 28.74 6.64 -24.49
CA LEU A 15 29.45 5.61 -23.71
C LEU A 15 30.48 6.22 -22.75
N ASP A 16 31.16 7.30 -23.16
CA ASP A 16 32.15 8.00 -22.35
C ASP A 16 31.58 8.52 -21.03
N TYR A 17 30.32 8.96 -21.04
CA TYR A 17 29.62 9.38 -19.82
C TYR A 17 29.56 8.25 -18.78
N PHE A 18 29.18 7.04 -19.22
CA PHE A 18 29.11 5.87 -18.33
C PHE A 18 30.49 5.44 -17.86
N MET A 19 31.49 5.49 -18.74
CA MET A 19 32.88 5.18 -18.38
C MET A 19 33.41 6.15 -17.32
N HIS A 20 33.09 7.44 -17.43
CA HIS A 20 33.48 8.45 -16.43
C HIS A 20 32.83 8.20 -15.07
N LYS A 21 31.51 7.97 -15.04
CA LYS A 21 30.78 7.63 -13.81
C LYS A 21 31.30 6.33 -13.17
N ALA A 22 31.61 5.31 -13.98
CA ALA A 22 32.20 4.07 -13.48
C ALA A 22 33.61 4.30 -12.89
N ALA A 23 34.44 5.14 -13.52
CA ALA A 23 35.77 5.51 -13.02
C ALA A 23 35.70 6.29 -11.69
N GLU A 24 34.65 7.06 -11.46
CA GLU A 24 34.34 7.71 -10.17
C GLU A 24 33.78 6.75 -9.11
N GLY A 25 33.60 5.47 -9.44
CA GLY A 25 33.09 4.45 -8.52
C GLY A 25 31.56 4.35 -8.47
N TRP A 26 30.83 5.02 -9.36
CA TRP A 26 29.38 4.85 -9.46
C TRP A 26 29.01 3.56 -10.19
N THR A 27 27.95 2.90 -9.73
CA THR A 27 27.34 1.76 -10.43
C THR A 27 25.98 2.18 -10.96
N LEU A 28 25.71 1.88 -12.24
CA LEU A 28 24.41 2.17 -12.87
C LEU A 28 23.30 1.41 -12.13
N ALA A 29 22.31 2.15 -11.63
CA ALA A 29 21.23 1.59 -10.82
C ALA A 29 19.89 1.48 -11.55
N ALA A 30 19.63 2.37 -12.53
CA ALA A 30 18.39 2.40 -13.32
C ALA A 30 18.59 3.25 -14.59
N VAL A 31 17.75 3.03 -15.61
CA VAL A 31 17.61 3.87 -16.82
C VAL A 31 16.13 4.15 -17.04
N GLU A 32 15.78 5.41 -17.25
CA GLU A 32 14.43 5.85 -17.58
C GLU A 32 14.35 6.20 -19.08
N TRP A 33 13.32 5.71 -19.77
CA TRP A 33 13.09 5.96 -21.19
C TRP A 33 11.79 6.74 -21.36
N VAL A 34 11.86 7.92 -21.96
CA VAL A 34 10.72 8.76 -22.25
C VAL A 34 10.57 8.91 -23.76
N ARG A 35 9.37 8.73 -24.28
CA ARG A 35 9.02 9.05 -25.68
C ARG A 35 7.66 9.70 -25.72
N GLU A 36 7.51 10.72 -26.56
CA GLU A 36 6.21 11.28 -26.90
C GLU A 36 5.50 10.35 -27.88
N ILE A 37 4.22 10.07 -27.62
CA ILE A 37 3.38 9.27 -28.51
C ILE A 37 2.28 10.21 -29.02
N PRO A 38 2.15 10.41 -30.35
CA PRO A 38 1.06 11.20 -30.88
C PRO A 38 -0.27 10.49 -30.63
N ASP A 39 -1.32 11.27 -30.35
CA ASP A 39 -2.67 10.77 -30.07
C ASP A 39 -3.18 9.93 -31.26
N ARG A 40 -3.08 8.60 -31.13
CA ARG A 40 -3.67 7.64 -32.07
C ARG A 40 -4.93 7.08 -31.43
N ALA A 41 -6.06 7.67 -31.81
CA ALA A 41 -7.37 7.09 -31.57
C ALA A 41 -7.41 5.67 -32.16
N ALA A 42 -7.72 4.70 -31.28
CA ALA A 42 -8.11 3.31 -31.54
C ALA A 42 -7.10 2.43 -32.33
N GLU A 43 -7.01 1.16 -31.93
CA GLU A 43 -6.27 0.10 -32.62
C GLU A 43 -4.75 0.10 -32.46
N SER A 44 -4.33 0.13 -31.20
CA SER A 44 -3.38 -0.87 -30.75
C SER A 44 -3.96 -1.48 -29.51
N LYS A 45 -3.98 -2.82 -29.40
CA LYS A 45 -4.02 -3.48 -28.11
C LYS A 45 -2.86 -2.90 -27.33
N GLN A 46 -3.16 -1.85 -26.58
CA GLN A 46 -2.39 -1.47 -25.44
C GLN A 46 -2.25 -2.80 -24.70
N VAL A 47 -1.02 -3.28 -24.53
CA VAL A 47 -0.72 -3.81 -23.21
C VAL A 47 -0.90 -2.59 -22.31
N GLU A 48 -2.17 -2.31 -21.99
CA GLU A 48 -2.52 -1.63 -20.78
C GLU A 48 -1.91 -2.55 -19.74
N VAL A 49 -0.69 -2.21 -19.31
CA VAL A 49 -0.47 -2.22 -17.87
C VAL A 49 -1.43 -1.15 -17.36
N SER A 50 -2.70 -1.54 -17.27
CA SER A 50 -3.67 -0.84 -16.47
C SER A 50 -3.10 -1.00 -15.09
N PHE A 51 -2.36 0.00 -14.62
CA PHE A 51 -2.16 0.18 -13.19
C PHE A 51 -3.55 0.46 -12.64
N ARG A 52 -4.34 -0.60 -12.46
CA ARG A 52 -5.60 -0.51 -11.76
C ARG A 52 -5.22 -0.11 -10.33
N PRO A 53 -5.98 0.78 -9.67
CA PRO A 53 -5.85 1.04 -8.23
C PRO A 53 -5.88 -0.24 -7.36
N GLU A 54 -6.25 -1.37 -7.96
CA GLU A 54 -6.20 -2.76 -7.49
C GLU A 54 -4.78 -3.36 -7.37
N GLU A 55 -3.71 -2.72 -7.86
CA GLU A 55 -2.34 -3.26 -7.74
C GLU A 55 -1.68 -2.97 -6.38
N ILE A 56 -2.06 -1.90 -5.69
CA ILE A 56 -1.50 -1.60 -4.36
C ILE A 56 -2.30 -2.41 -3.33
N PRO A 57 -1.70 -3.36 -2.59
CA PRO A 57 -2.44 -4.13 -1.60
C PRO A 57 -3.08 -3.23 -0.54
N TYR A 58 -4.26 -3.60 -0.05
CA TYR A 58 -4.92 -2.88 1.04
C TYR A 58 -4.04 -2.86 2.30
N GLY A 59 -4.00 -1.74 3.00
CA GLY A 59 -3.06 -1.48 4.10
C GLY A 59 -1.75 -0.81 3.66
N LEU A 60 -1.52 -0.66 2.35
CA LEU A 60 -0.32 -0.02 1.79
C LEU A 60 -0.69 1.20 0.95
N ARG A 61 0.25 2.13 0.86
CA ARG A 61 0.23 3.28 -0.07
C ARG A 61 1.62 3.47 -0.65
N ILE A 62 1.72 4.17 -1.77
CA ILE A 62 3.00 4.63 -2.29
C ILE A 62 3.55 5.68 -1.30
N ALA A 63 4.83 5.54 -0.96
CA ALA A 63 5.53 6.51 -0.13
C ALA A 63 5.72 7.84 -0.86
N GLU A 64 5.97 8.91 -0.12
CA GLU A 64 6.14 10.25 -0.71
C GLU A 64 7.30 10.31 -1.72
N ASP A 65 8.30 9.43 -1.56
CA ASP A 65 9.43 9.31 -2.48
C ASP A 65 9.08 8.64 -3.82
N GLY A 66 7.87 8.09 -3.95
CA GLY A 66 7.38 7.38 -5.15
C GLY A 66 8.07 6.03 -5.42
N MET A 67 8.97 5.59 -4.53
CA MET A 67 9.90 4.49 -4.80
C MET A 67 9.59 3.25 -3.98
N ASN A 68 8.83 3.37 -2.90
CA ASN A 68 8.51 2.27 -1.99
C ASN A 68 7.02 2.23 -1.66
N LEU A 69 6.53 1.06 -1.25
CA LEU A 69 5.26 0.96 -0.55
C LEU A 69 5.49 1.11 0.95
N GLU A 70 4.67 1.94 1.57
CA GLU A 70 4.64 2.09 3.03
C GLU A 70 3.24 1.85 3.57
N ARG A 71 3.12 1.74 4.89
CA ARG A 71 1.81 1.51 5.52
C ARG A 71 0.90 2.71 5.29
N ASN A 72 -0.30 2.43 4.82
CA ASN A 72 -1.38 3.41 4.86
C ASN A 72 -1.94 3.41 6.29
N PRO A 73 -1.80 4.51 7.05
CA PRO A 73 -2.19 4.54 8.46
C PRO A 73 -3.70 4.29 8.65
N LEU A 74 -4.54 4.84 7.76
CA LEU A 74 -5.99 4.67 7.85
C LEU A 74 -6.40 3.23 7.55
N GLU A 75 -5.88 2.65 6.46
CA GLU A 75 -6.21 1.28 6.09
C GLU A 75 -5.65 0.26 7.10
N THR A 76 -4.49 0.54 7.68
CA THR A 76 -3.91 -0.27 8.76
C THR A 76 -4.80 -0.29 9.99
N VAL A 77 -5.38 0.86 10.37
CA VAL A 77 -6.37 0.93 11.46
C VAL A 77 -7.60 0.07 11.14
N VAL A 78 -8.15 0.17 9.93
CA VAL A 78 -9.29 -0.66 9.52
C VAL A 78 -8.96 -2.15 9.60
N MET A 79 -7.78 -2.57 9.14
CA MET A 79 -7.34 -3.96 9.22
C MET A 79 -7.24 -4.47 10.65
N LEU A 80 -6.66 -3.67 11.57
CA LEU A 80 -6.58 -4.00 12.99
C LEU A 80 -7.96 -4.17 13.60
N MET A 81 -8.91 -3.28 13.28
CA MET A 81 -10.29 -3.37 13.75
C MET A 81 -10.99 -4.63 13.25
N ILE A 82 -10.87 -4.97 11.96
CA ILE A 82 -11.46 -6.20 11.43
C ILE A 82 -10.87 -7.43 12.15
N LEU A 83 -9.56 -7.46 12.39
CA LEU A 83 -8.92 -8.54 13.15
C LEU A 83 -9.46 -8.63 14.58
N GLU A 84 -9.63 -7.51 15.27
CA GLU A 84 -10.22 -7.47 16.62
C GLU A 84 -11.64 -8.03 16.63
N GLU A 85 -12.49 -7.63 15.69
CA GLU A 85 -13.87 -8.09 15.63
C GLU A 85 -13.97 -9.57 15.22
N ILE A 86 -13.05 -10.06 14.37
CA ILE A 86 -12.92 -11.51 14.09
C ILE A 86 -12.52 -12.28 15.35
N VAL A 87 -11.59 -11.77 16.15
CA VAL A 87 -11.19 -12.39 17.42
C VAL A 87 -12.34 -12.40 18.44
N LYS A 88 -13.25 -11.42 18.37
CA LYS A 88 -14.51 -11.38 19.14
C LYS A 88 -15.62 -12.26 18.53
N GLU A 89 -15.31 -13.02 17.49
CA GLU A 89 -16.23 -13.92 16.77
C GLU A 89 -17.45 -13.22 16.14
N LYS A 90 -17.34 -11.93 15.80
CA LYS A 90 -18.42 -11.21 15.11
C LYS A 90 -18.62 -11.71 13.68
N ARG A 91 -19.86 -11.68 13.19
CA ARG A 91 -20.16 -12.01 11.80
C ARG A 91 -19.66 -10.89 10.88
N ILE A 92 -19.24 -11.26 9.67
CA ILE A 92 -18.71 -10.31 8.67
C ILE A 92 -19.69 -9.17 8.36
N THR A 93 -21.00 -9.43 8.39
CA THR A 93 -22.03 -8.39 8.22
C THR A 93 -21.99 -7.35 9.33
N GLU A 94 -21.87 -7.79 10.59
CA GLU A 94 -21.80 -6.92 11.77
C GLU A 94 -20.51 -6.10 11.74
N ILE A 95 -19.39 -6.70 11.32
CA ILE A 95 -18.11 -5.99 11.16
C ILE A 95 -18.25 -4.85 10.14
N ALA A 96 -18.90 -5.09 8.99
CA ALA A 96 -19.10 -4.07 7.98
C ALA A 96 -20.00 -2.93 8.49
N GLU A 97 -21.04 -3.25 9.25
CA GLU A 97 -21.93 -2.27 9.89
C GLU A 97 -21.15 -1.41 10.90
N ASP A 98 -20.36 -2.01 11.78
CA ASP A 98 -19.55 -1.30 12.78
C ASP A 98 -18.56 -0.34 12.11
N LEU A 99 -17.88 -0.76 11.04
CA LEU A 99 -16.98 0.11 10.28
C LEU A 99 -17.72 1.33 9.70
N ASN A 100 -18.93 1.14 9.20
CA ASN A 100 -19.75 2.23 8.68
C ASN A 100 -20.26 3.19 9.76
N VAL A 101 -20.70 2.65 10.90
CA VAL A 101 -21.13 3.43 12.08
C VAL A 101 -20.00 4.34 12.57
N LEU A 102 -18.77 3.81 12.56
CA LEU A 102 -17.56 4.55 12.92
C LEU A 102 -17.09 5.52 11.82
N GLY A 103 -17.78 5.57 10.67
CA GLY A 103 -17.50 6.51 9.59
C GLY A 103 -16.37 6.09 8.66
N PHE A 104 -15.81 4.88 8.79
CA PHE A 104 -14.81 4.39 7.85
C PHE A 104 -15.42 4.17 6.47
N LYS A 105 -14.59 4.36 5.44
CA LYS A 105 -14.92 4.11 4.04
C LYS A 105 -13.86 3.20 3.42
N THR A 106 -14.25 2.48 2.37
CA THR A 106 -13.30 1.73 1.56
C THR A 106 -12.36 2.71 0.85
N ARG A 107 -11.28 2.19 0.24
CA ARG A 107 -10.35 3.02 -0.55
C ARG A 107 -11.06 3.81 -1.65
N GLY A 108 -12.13 3.24 -2.25
CA GLY A 108 -12.96 3.91 -3.24
C GLY A 108 -13.96 4.92 -2.68
N GLY A 109 -13.93 5.20 -1.38
CA GLY A 109 -14.87 6.12 -0.72
C GLY A 109 -16.26 5.54 -0.47
N LEU A 110 -16.48 4.25 -0.74
CA LEU A 110 -17.77 3.58 -0.55
C LEU A 110 -17.96 3.13 0.89
N GLY A 111 -19.21 2.87 1.27
CA GLY A 111 -19.51 2.17 2.52
C GLY A 111 -18.99 0.73 2.50
N TRP A 112 -18.68 0.20 3.68
CA TRP A 112 -18.29 -1.19 3.85
C TRP A 112 -19.48 -2.12 3.64
N SER A 113 -19.29 -3.15 2.82
CA SER A 113 -20.24 -4.26 2.67
C SER A 113 -19.61 -5.53 3.23
N ALA A 114 -20.44 -6.54 3.53
CA ALA A 114 -19.95 -7.84 3.95
C ALA A 114 -19.00 -8.45 2.90
N SER A 115 -19.30 -8.27 1.61
CA SER A 115 -18.43 -8.70 0.50
C SER A 115 -17.08 -8.00 0.53
N ALA A 116 -17.05 -6.68 0.75
CA ALA A 116 -15.79 -5.93 0.81
C ALA A 116 -14.91 -6.34 2.01
N VAL A 117 -15.52 -6.67 3.15
CA VAL A 117 -14.79 -7.21 4.31
C VAL A 117 -14.29 -8.64 4.02
N PHE A 118 -15.11 -9.47 3.39
CA PHE A 118 -14.73 -10.84 3.01
C PHE A 118 -13.55 -10.86 2.01
N GLU A 119 -13.58 -9.97 1.01
CA GLU A 119 -12.50 -9.81 0.02
C GLU A 119 -11.16 -9.41 0.65
N LEU A 120 -11.18 -8.80 1.84
CA LEU A 120 -9.96 -8.46 2.59
C LEU A 120 -9.36 -9.61 3.40
N LEU A 121 -10.07 -10.73 3.58
CA LEU A 121 -9.57 -11.85 4.41
C LEU A 121 -8.20 -12.39 3.95
N PRO A 122 -7.91 -12.59 2.65
CA PRO A 122 -6.59 -13.03 2.21
C PRO A 122 -5.49 -12.06 2.65
N ARG A 123 -5.78 -10.75 2.58
CA ARG A 123 -4.83 -9.70 2.95
C ARG A 123 -4.59 -9.65 4.46
N LEU A 124 -5.63 -9.89 5.25
CA LEU A 124 -5.53 -10.01 6.70
C LEU A 124 -4.70 -11.22 7.13
N ILE A 125 -4.78 -12.34 6.40
CA ILE A 125 -3.93 -13.52 6.64
C ILE A 125 -2.46 -13.18 6.36
N GLU A 126 -2.19 -12.49 5.25
CA GLU A 126 -0.83 -12.10 4.86
C GLU A 126 -0.19 -11.12 5.87
N MET A 127 -0.93 -10.07 6.27
CA MET A 127 -0.40 -9.04 7.16
C MET A 127 -0.55 -9.37 8.64
N GLY A 128 -1.49 -10.24 8.99
CA GLY A 128 -1.86 -10.58 10.36
C GLY A 128 -0.66 -10.82 11.27
N PRO A 129 0.31 -11.67 10.91
CA PRO A 129 1.48 -11.92 11.76
C PRO A 129 2.30 -10.67 12.10
N SER A 130 2.36 -9.68 11.20
CA SER A 130 3.07 -8.41 11.43
C SER A 130 2.22 -7.43 12.24
N LEU A 131 0.91 -7.35 11.95
CA LEU A 131 -0.03 -6.47 12.63
C LEU A 131 -0.25 -6.89 14.08
N LEU A 132 -0.39 -8.18 14.37
CA LEU A 132 -0.59 -8.70 15.71
C LEU A 132 0.64 -8.54 16.63
N LYS A 133 1.82 -8.32 16.05
CA LYS A 133 3.08 -8.03 16.79
C LYS A 133 3.29 -6.54 17.03
N SER A 134 2.49 -5.69 16.40
CA SER A 134 2.63 -4.24 16.44
C SER A 134 2.28 -3.68 17.83
N PRO A 135 2.92 -2.57 18.27
CA PRO A 135 2.52 -1.87 19.50
C PRO A 135 1.03 -1.50 19.52
N GLU A 136 0.50 -1.06 18.39
CA GLU A 136 -0.88 -0.62 18.21
C GLU A 136 -1.86 -1.75 18.55
N TRP A 137 -1.54 -3.00 18.18
CA TRP A 137 -2.35 -4.16 18.56
C TRP A 137 -2.33 -4.41 20.07
N ARG A 138 -1.16 -4.28 20.71
CA ARG A 138 -1.03 -4.52 22.16
C ARG A 138 -1.81 -3.49 22.97
N GLU A 139 -1.66 -2.21 22.64
CA GLU A 139 -2.36 -1.10 23.29
C GLU A 139 -3.87 -1.30 23.24
N ARG A 140 -4.41 -1.74 22.10
CA ARG A 140 -5.84 -1.99 21.93
C ARG A 140 -6.34 -3.20 22.74
N ARG A 141 -5.52 -4.26 22.85
CA ARG A 141 -5.83 -5.43 23.69
C ARG A 141 -5.81 -5.10 25.18
N GLU A 142 -4.86 -4.27 25.60
CA GLU A 142 -4.75 -3.81 27.00
C GLU A 142 -5.91 -2.87 27.36
N GLY A 143 -6.28 -1.96 26.45
CA GLY A 143 -7.46 -1.09 26.61
C GLY A 143 -8.78 -1.86 26.67
N ALA A 144 -8.95 -2.92 25.87
CA ALA A 144 -10.14 -3.78 25.91
C ALA A 144 -10.22 -4.63 27.19
N GLY A 145 -9.09 -4.95 27.83
CA GLY A 145 -9.03 -5.74 29.07
C GLY A 145 -9.40 -4.96 30.34
N THR A 146 -9.39 -3.64 30.32
CA THR A 146 -9.68 -2.79 31.49
C THR A 146 -11.13 -2.33 31.59
N ALA A 147 -11.95 -2.56 30.57
CA ALA A 147 -13.37 -2.18 30.54
C ALA A 147 -14.33 -3.29 31.03
N GLY A 148 -13.82 -4.40 31.55
CA GLY A 148 -14.57 -5.63 31.84
C GLY A 148 -14.68 -6.05 33.31
N ALA A 149 -14.57 -5.13 34.27
CA ALA A 149 -14.80 -5.44 35.69
C ALA A 149 -15.79 -4.45 36.33
N PRO A 150 -17.10 -4.76 36.36
CA PRO A 150 -18.00 -4.15 37.32
C PRO A 150 -17.86 -4.84 38.69
N ASN A 151 -17.81 -4.01 39.73
CA ASN A 151 -17.87 -4.37 41.15
C ASN A 151 -19.29 -4.81 41.53
#